data_AF-A0AAW8VMS5-F1
#
_entry.id   AF-A0AAW8VMS5-F1
#
_cell.length_a   1.000
_cell.length_b   1.000
_cell.length_c   1.000
_cell.angle_alpha   90.00
_cell.angle_beta   90.00
_cell.angle_gamma   90.00
#
_symmetry.space_group_name_H-M   'P 1'
#
loop_
_entity.id
_entity.type
_entity.pdbx_description
1 polymer ?
#
loop_
_entity_poly.entity_id
_entity_poly.type
_entity_poly.pdbx_seq_one_letter_code
_entity_poly.pdbx_strand_id
1 'polypeptide(L)'
;MKAFSLLVALMALSSLGGNGNVSMNLHEKAIDTDHPNGWYYVTSGKQDSLSAEPIVSTKEFAAVELDSFQNEQNKEMVYLIVGRVKDSSVKTWADATEQSIGKHIGFVYRNKVICYPRVNARIESGNFSISSTEAAEMKALYKEIQEEILNAEINREHDQAWEDARKVRESITDSTFLKTKRPMSDDAIGPYNYQTGFLEDRAYNRTVYVIAIDRAKKHLSVKNNQLVLNLKSGAEINIAEDMYQYITRLFVDWNKWVKEGKFKIIKTEEGYYDIEPTPQKKKN
;
A
#
# COMPACT_ATOMS: atom_id res chain seq x y z
N MET A 1 -15.14 7.73 13.05
CA MET A 1 -15.40 8.53 11.83
C MET A 1 -14.92 9.98 11.94
N LYS A 2 -15.23 10.76 12.99
CA LYS A 2 -14.75 12.16 13.14
C LYS A 2 -13.22 12.36 13.29
N ALA A 3 -12.46 11.32 13.61
CA ALA A 3 -11.00 11.36 13.68
C ALA A 3 -10.33 11.35 12.29
N PHE A 4 -11.06 10.96 11.24
CA PHE A 4 -10.49 10.79 9.91
C PHE A 4 -10.33 12.13 9.16
N SER A 5 -11.27 13.06 9.33
CA SER A 5 -11.13 14.46 8.85
C SER A 5 -9.98 15.20 9.54
N LEU A 6 -9.62 14.81 10.77
CA LEU A 6 -8.45 15.34 11.48
C LEU A 6 -7.14 14.86 10.83
N LEU A 7 -7.10 13.58 10.39
CA LEU A 7 -5.94 12.99 9.73
C LEU A 7 -5.72 13.57 8.33
N VAL A 8 -6.81 13.84 7.58
CA VAL A 8 -6.70 14.50 6.27
C VAL A 8 -6.24 15.96 6.40
N ALA A 9 -6.72 16.69 7.42
CA ALA A 9 -6.25 18.05 7.70
C ALA A 9 -4.79 18.08 8.20
N LEU A 10 -4.36 17.09 9.02
CA LEU A 10 -2.96 16.97 9.45
C LEU A 10 -2.03 16.51 8.32
N MET A 11 -2.48 15.61 7.44
CA MET A 11 -1.69 15.14 6.29
C MET A 11 -1.53 16.22 5.21
N ALA A 12 -2.51 17.13 5.08
CA ALA A 12 -2.35 18.33 4.26
C ALA A 12 -1.21 19.24 4.77
N LEU A 13 -0.97 19.27 6.08
CA LEU A 13 0.11 20.05 6.70
C LEU A 13 1.48 19.36 6.61
N SER A 14 1.54 18.02 6.68
CA SER A 14 2.82 17.29 6.59
C SER A 14 3.32 17.04 5.16
N SER A 15 2.46 17.20 4.15
CA SER A 15 2.82 16.97 2.74
C SER A 15 3.38 18.19 2.01
N LEU A 16 3.41 19.36 2.65
CA LEU A 16 3.96 20.61 2.10
C LEU A 16 5.37 20.93 2.62
N GLY A 17 5.96 20.06 3.44
CA GLY A 17 7.31 20.25 3.96
C GLY A 17 7.96 18.95 4.42
N GLY A 18 8.62 18.26 3.49
CA GLY A 18 9.63 17.25 3.81
C GLY A 18 9.25 15.82 3.42
N ASN A 19 10.23 15.13 2.83
CA ASN A 19 10.31 13.68 2.70
C ASN A 19 9.75 12.98 3.95
N GLY A 20 8.55 12.46 3.82
CA GLY A 20 7.87 11.73 4.88
C GLY A 20 7.22 10.49 4.30
N ASN A 21 8.03 9.47 4.03
CA ASN A 21 7.56 8.09 3.95
C ASN A 21 6.95 7.73 5.30
N VAL A 22 5.66 8.03 5.51
CA VAL A 22 4.91 7.48 6.64
C VAL A 22 4.45 6.09 6.22
N SER A 23 5.41 5.17 6.16
CA SER A 23 5.14 3.74 6.30
C SER A 23 4.57 3.54 7.70
N MET A 24 3.26 3.33 7.80
CA MET A 24 2.66 2.78 9.02
C MET A 24 3.01 1.29 9.08
N ASN A 25 4.25 0.99 9.48
CA ASN A 25 4.65 -0.34 9.91
C ASN A 25 4.06 -0.60 11.30
N LEU A 26 2.86 -1.19 11.32
CA LEU A 26 2.33 -1.89 12.48
C LEU A 26 2.49 -3.38 12.23
N HIS A 27 3.72 -3.87 12.36
CA HIS A 27 4.00 -5.11 13.09
C HIS A 27 5.48 -5.16 13.49
N GLU A 28 5.65 -5.06 14.79
CA GLU A 28 6.67 -5.64 15.66
C GLU A 28 7.75 -6.50 14.97
N LYS A 29 9.00 -6.03 15.15
CA LYS A 29 10.28 -6.67 14.86
C LYS A 29 10.26 -8.19 15.07
N ALA A 30 10.43 -8.94 13.99
CA ALA A 30 10.87 -10.33 14.03
C ALA A 30 12.16 -10.49 13.20
N ILE A 31 13.27 -10.56 13.93
CA ILE A 31 14.56 -11.22 13.63
C ILE A 31 15.10 -11.08 12.19
N ASP A 32 16.10 -10.21 12.06
CA ASP A 32 17.08 -10.21 10.97
C ASP A 32 17.75 -11.59 10.83
N THR A 33 17.51 -12.30 9.73
CA THR A 33 18.19 -13.57 9.39
C THR A 33 18.32 -13.78 7.86
N ASP A 34 19.43 -13.27 7.34
CA ASP A 34 20.35 -13.67 6.24
C ASP A 34 19.90 -14.31 4.90
N HIS A 35 18.70 -14.86 4.70
CA HIS A 35 18.30 -15.38 3.36
C HIS A 35 16.84 -15.04 3.02
N PRO A 36 16.55 -14.32 1.91
CA PRO A 36 15.19 -14.14 1.42
C PRO A 36 14.46 -15.48 1.22
N ASN A 37 13.15 -15.55 1.50
CA ASN A 37 12.34 -16.72 1.16
C ASN A 37 12.42 -16.97 -0.35
N GLY A 38 12.70 -18.20 -0.79
CA GLY A 38 12.96 -18.45 -2.21
C GLY A 38 13.57 -19.79 -2.56
N TRP A 39 13.85 -19.97 -3.85
CA TRP A 39 14.55 -21.12 -4.40
C TRP A 39 16.06 -20.84 -4.48
N TYR A 40 16.88 -21.79 -4.07
CA TYR A 40 18.33 -21.69 -3.98
C TYR A 40 19.01 -22.88 -4.66
N TYR A 41 20.24 -22.67 -5.12
CA TYR A 41 21.10 -23.79 -5.52
C TYR A 41 21.56 -24.57 -4.29
N VAL A 42 21.64 -25.90 -4.38
CA VAL A 42 22.30 -26.73 -3.37
C VAL A 42 23.75 -26.98 -3.78
N THR A 43 24.71 -26.46 -3.01
CA THR A 43 26.11 -26.33 -3.42
C THR A 43 26.98 -27.56 -3.11
N SER A 44 26.65 -28.33 -2.06
CA SER A 44 27.46 -29.50 -1.64
C SER A 44 26.69 -30.83 -1.65
N GLY A 45 25.52 -30.87 -2.29
CA GLY A 45 24.62 -32.03 -2.26
C GLY A 45 24.03 -32.35 -0.87
N LYS A 46 24.31 -31.54 0.14
CA LYS A 46 23.68 -31.59 1.47
C LYS A 46 22.57 -30.56 1.55
N GLN A 47 21.48 -30.89 2.22
CA GLN A 47 20.29 -30.04 2.31
C GLN A 47 20.60 -28.62 2.80
N ASP A 48 21.52 -28.48 3.77
CA ASP A 48 21.83 -27.18 4.39
C ASP A 48 22.89 -26.35 3.66
N SER A 49 23.39 -26.83 2.51
CA SER A 49 24.44 -26.14 1.75
C SER A 49 23.83 -25.39 0.57
N LEU A 50 23.52 -24.11 0.80
CA LEU A 50 22.79 -23.26 -0.14
C LEU A 50 23.72 -22.24 -0.83
N SER A 51 23.30 -21.70 -1.97
CA SER A 51 23.89 -20.48 -2.53
C SER A 51 23.59 -19.27 -1.65
N ALA A 52 24.46 -18.25 -1.68
CA ALA A 52 24.24 -17.01 -0.92
C ALA A 52 23.00 -16.24 -1.42
N GLU A 53 22.83 -16.16 -2.74
CA GLU A 53 21.67 -15.51 -3.36
C GLU A 53 20.65 -16.56 -3.83
N PRO A 54 19.34 -16.24 -3.79
CA PRO A 54 18.31 -17.08 -4.38
C PRO A 54 18.42 -17.09 -5.92
N ILE A 55 18.03 -18.21 -6.52
CA ILE A 55 17.68 -18.30 -7.94
C ILE A 55 16.52 -17.34 -8.24
N VAL A 56 15.46 -17.43 -7.41
CA VAL A 56 14.29 -16.54 -7.38
C VAL A 56 13.78 -16.50 -5.94
N SER A 57 13.40 -15.31 -5.46
CA SER A 57 12.72 -15.15 -4.18
C SER A 57 11.21 -15.18 -4.35
N THR A 58 10.46 -15.19 -3.25
CA THR A 58 8.99 -15.06 -3.26
C THR A 58 8.52 -13.76 -3.92
N LYS A 59 9.36 -12.72 -3.97
CA LYS A 59 9.07 -11.47 -4.70
C LYS A 59 8.99 -11.67 -6.21
N GLU A 60 9.65 -12.70 -6.74
CA GLU A 60 9.60 -13.04 -8.16
C GLU A 60 8.48 -14.03 -8.48
N PHE A 61 7.62 -14.39 -7.52
CA PHE A 61 6.46 -15.24 -7.78
C PHE A 61 5.33 -14.41 -8.41
N ALA A 62 4.71 -14.95 -9.45
CA ALA A 62 3.56 -14.35 -10.11
C ALA A 62 2.25 -14.76 -9.44
N ALA A 63 2.13 -16.06 -9.15
CA ALA A 63 0.97 -16.66 -8.50
C ALA A 63 1.38 -17.98 -7.86
N VAL A 64 0.64 -18.36 -6.82
CA VAL A 64 0.72 -19.68 -6.19
C VAL A 64 -0.68 -20.21 -5.90
N GLU A 65 -0.85 -21.52 -5.90
CA GLU A 65 -2.10 -22.20 -5.55
C GLU A 65 -1.79 -23.32 -4.56
N LEU A 66 -2.69 -23.54 -3.60
CA LEU A 66 -2.62 -24.67 -2.69
C LEU A 66 -3.43 -25.83 -3.25
N ASP A 67 -2.72 -26.83 -3.74
CA ASP A 67 -3.29 -28.11 -4.16
C ASP A 67 -3.25 -29.12 -3.01
N SER A 68 -4.14 -30.11 -3.06
CA SER A 68 -4.15 -31.20 -2.11
C SER A 68 -4.66 -32.49 -2.72
N PHE A 69 -4.00 -33.59 -2.39
CA PHE A 69 -4.43 -34.93 -2.78
C PHE A 69 -4.32 -35.88 -1.60
N GLN A 70 -5.14 -36.93 -1.62
CA GLN A 70 -5.05 -37.97 -0.60
C GLN A 70 -4.00 -39.00 -1.01
N ASN A 71 -3.05 -39.28 -0.13
CA ASN A 71 -2.11 -40.36 -0.32
C ASN A 71 -2.86 -41.70 -0.24
N GLU A 72 -2.78 -42.50 -1.31
CA GLU A 72 -3.53 -43.74 -1.41
C GLU A 72 -3.14 -44.80 -0.38
N GLN A 73 -1.88 -44.76 0.09
CA GLN A 73 -1.27 -45.76 0.97
C GLN A 73 -1.67 -45.56 2.43
N ASN A 74 -1.55 -44.33 2.94
CA ASN A 74 -1.80 -44.02 4.35
C ASN A 74 -3.09 -43.19 4.59
N LYS A 75 -3.79 -42.82 3.50
CA LYS A 75 -5.02 -42.00 3.51
C LYS A 75 -4.84 -40.57 4.07
N GLU A 76 -3.60 -40.12 4.27
CA GLU A 76 -3.30 -38.76 4.73
C GLU A 76 -3.44 -37.75 3.58
N MET A 77 -3.82 -36.52 3.92
CA MET A 77 -3.86 -35.41 2.97
C MET A 77 -2.45 -34.84 2.78
N VAL A 78 -1.97 -34.87 1.54
CA VAL A 78 -0.73 -34.21 1.14
C VAL A 78 -1.09 -32.86 0.54
N TYR A 79 -0.39 -31.81 0.97
CA TYR A 79 -0.54 -30.46 0.46
C TYR A 79 0.66 -30.09 -0.41
N LEU A 80 0.39 -29.47 -1.56
CA LEU A 80 1.39 -29.02 -2.50
C LEU A 80 1.10 -27.55 -2.84
N ILE A 81 2.10 -26.69 -2.75
CA ILE A 81 1.99 -25.35 -3.35
C ILE A 81 2.52 -25.46 -4.76
N VAL A 82 1.69 -25.18 -5.76
CA VAL A 82 2.13 -25.02 -7.15
C VAL A 82 2.20 -23.54 -7.45
N GLY A 83 3.14 -23.13 -8.28
CA GLY A 83 3.30 -21.72 -8.59
C GLY A 83 4.05 -21.47 -9.87
N ARG A 84 4.14 -20.19 -10.22
CA ARG A 84 4.85 -19.70 -11.40
C ARG A 84 5.62 -18.44 -11.04
N VAL A 85 6.84 -18.32 -11.56
CA VAL A 85 7.60 -17.07 -11.47
C VAL A 85 7.05 -16.01 -12.44
N LYS A 86 7.30 -14.73 -12.16
CA LYS A 86 6.98 -13.61 -13.06
C LYS A 86 7.66 -13.80 -14.42
N ASP A 87 7.04 -13.28 -15.47
CA ASP A 87 7.57 -13.42 -16.84
C ASP A 87 9.00 -12.89 -16.98
N SER A 88 9.34 -11.83 -16.23
CA SER A 88 10.72 -11.28 -16.16
C SER A 88 11.75 -12.26 -15.59
N SER A 89 11.31 -13.28 -14.85
CA SER A 89 12.15 -14.26 -14.15
C SER A 89 12.09 -15.66 -14.78
N VAL A 90 11.24 -15.89 -15.78
CA VAL A 90 11.09 -17.21 -16.44
C VAL A 90 12.42 -17.68 -17.03
N LYS A 91 13.16 -16.79 -17.68
CA LYS A 91 14.48 -17.14 -18.25
C LYS A 91 15.47 -17.54 -17.15
N THR A 92 15.54 -16.76 -16.07
CA THR A 92 16.40 -17.05 -14.91
C THR A 92 16.08 -18.41 -14.31
N TRP A 93 14.79 -18.73 -14.15
CA TRP A 93 14.34 -20.04 -13.68
C TRP A 93 14.73 -21.19 -14.62
N ALA A 94 14.49 -21.02 -15.92
CA ALA A 94 14.81 -22.03 -16.92
C ALA A 94 16.31 -22.34 -16.96
N ASP A 95 17.15 -21.30 -16.98
CA ASP A 95 18.61 -21.46 -17.02
C ASP A 95 19.13 -22.12 -15.72
N ALA A 96 18.59 -21.73 -14.56
CA ALA A 96 18.97 -22.31 -13.27
C ALA A 96 18.59 -23.78 -13.14
N THR A 97 17.40 -24.16 -13.63
CA THR A 97 16.96 -25.57 -13.65
C THR A 97 17.79 -26.40 -14.62
N GLU A 98 18.14 -25.87 -15.79
CA GLU A 98 19.05 -26.54 -16.73
C GLU A 98 20.44 -26.79 -16.11
N GLN A 99 21.04 -25.79 -15.47
CA GLN A 99 22.33 -25.91 -14.78
C GLN A 99 22.30 -26.94 -13.63
N SER A 100 21.11 -27.17 -13.07
CA SER A 100 20.87 -28.03 -11.92
C SER A 100 20.44 -29.45 -12.31
N ILE A 101 20.37 -29.82 -13.59
CA ILE A 101 20.00 -31.18 -14.01
C ILE A 101 20.89 -32.22 -13.31
N GLY A 102 20.24 -33.20 -12.68
CA GLY A 102 20.88 -34.25 -11.90
C GLY A 102 21.25 -33.85 -10.47
N LYS A 103 21.12 -32.57 -10.09
CA LYS A 103 21.39 -32.00 -8.76
C LYS A 103 20.10 -31.59 -8.05
N HIS A 104 20.22 -31.15 -6.80
CA HIS A 104 19.11 -30.61 -6.02
C HIS A 104 19.06 -29.07 -6.07
N ILE A 105 17.85 -28.53 -6.03
CA ILE A 105 17.57 -27.13 -5.69
C ILE A 105 16.69 -27.12 -4.44
N GLY A 106 16.81 -26.11 -3.59
CA GLY A 106 16.11 -26.05 -2.30
C GLY A 106 15.16 -24.87 -2.21
N PHE A 107 13.93 -25.07 -1.75
CA PHE A 107 13.06 -23.96 -1.35
C PHE A 107 13.27 -23.67 0.14
N VAL A 108 13.58 -22.41 0.46
CA VAL A 108 13.88 -21.92 1.80
C VAL A 108 12.77 -20.99 2.26
N TYR A 109 12.32 -21.21 3.49
CA TYR A 109 11.34 -20.38 4.17
C TYR A 109 11.75 -20.18 5.62
N ARG A 110 11.86 -18.93 6.07
CA ARG A 110 12.30 -18.55 7.43
C ARG A 110 13.59 -19.28 7.84
N ASN A 111 14.56 -19.32 6.93
CA ASN A 111 15.85 -20.02 7.04
C ASN A 111 15.77 -21.54 7.22
N LYS A 112 14.63 -22.15 6.93
CA LYS A 112 14.46 -23.60 6.90
C LYS A 112 14.29 -24.07 5.46
N VAL A 113 15.01 -25.11 5.07
CA VAL A 113 14.79 -25.79 3.79
C VAL A 113 13.51 -26.62 3.90
N ILE A 114 12.48 -26.24 3.15
CA ILE A 114 11.17 -26.89 3.14
C ILE A 114 11.19 -28.12 2.23
N CYS A 115 11.68 -27.95 1.00
CA CYS A 115 11.87 -29.04 0.05
C CYS A 115 13.19 -28.89 -0.69
N TYR A 116 13.71 -30.01 -1.19
CA TYR A 116 14.93 -30.05 -1.98
C TYR A 116 14.79 -31.04 -3.15
N PRO A 117 13.95 -30.79 -4.16
CA PRO A 117 13.76 -31.71 -5.28
C PRO A 117 15.03 -31.89 -6.11
N ARG A 118 15.20 -33.09 -6.69
CA ARG A 118 16.19 -33.32 -7.75
C ARG A 118 15.66 -32.81 -9.07
N VAL A 119 16.43 -31.99 -9.76
CA VAL A 119 16.04 -31.44 -11.07
C VAL A 119 16.35 -32.46 -12.16
N ASN A 120 15.34 -32.81 -12.96
CA ASN A 120 15.45 -33.83 -14.00
C ASN A 120 15.51 -33.24 -15.42
N ALA A 121 15.03 -32.00 -15.59
CA ALA A 121 14.99 -31.32 -16.87
C ALA A 121 14.99 -29.79 -16.66
N ARG A 122 15.35 -29.07 -17.71
CA ARG A 122 15.10 -27.63 -17.83
C ARG A 122 13.61 -27.36 -17.77
N ILE A 123 13.19 -26.36 -16.99
CA ILE A 123 11.78 -25.98 -16.84
C ILE A 123 11.56 -24.61 -17.50
N GLU A 124 11.16 -24.64 -18.77
CA GLU A 124 10.94 -23.40 -19.54
C GLU A 124 9.66 -22.66 -19.16
N SER A 125 8.72 -23.34 -18.53
CA SER A 125 7.45 -22.74 -18.17
C SER A 125 7.56 -21.72 -17.04
N GLY A 126 8.63 -21.72 -16.25
CA GLY A 126 8.66 -20.91 -15.01
C GLY A 126 7.83 -21.49 -13.87
N ASN A 127 7.23 -22.69 -14.06
CA ASN A 127 6.43 -23.33 -13.03
C ASN A 127 7.34 -24.02 -12.00
N PHE A 128 6.86 -24.08 -10.76
CA PHE A 128 7.51 -24.79 -9.67
C PHE A 128 6.47 -25.43 -8.74
N SER A 129 6.94 -26.31 -7.86
CA SER A 129 6.13 -26.85 -6.78
C SER A 129 6.92 -26.96 -5.48
N ILE A 130 6.26 -26.67 -4.37
CA ILE A 130 6.81 -26.73 -3.00
C ILE A 130 5.96 -27.74 -2.23
N SER A 131 6.63 -28.73 -1.64
CA SER A 131 5.99 -29.79 -0.86
C SER A 131 6.61 -29.89 0.53
N SER A 132 5.81 -30.29 1.51
CA SER A 132 6.28 -30.68 2.84
C SER A 132 5.36 -31.79 3.36
N THR A 133 5.85 -32.63 4.27
CA THR A 133 5.04 -33.60 5.00
C THR A 133 4.17 -32.93 6.08
N GLU A 134 4.50 -31.69 6.45
CA GLU A 134 3.83 -30.94 7.50
C GLU A 134 2.67 -30.09 6.95
N ALA A 135 1.45 -30.62 6.99
CA ALA A 135 0.25 -29.97 6.44
C ALA A 135 -0.03 -28.56 7.00
N ALA A 136 0.21 -28.36 8.31
CA ALA A 136 0.01 -27.05 8.95
C ALA A 136 1.03 -26.01 8.46
N GLU A 137 2.28 -26.43 8.27
CA GLU A 137 3.37 -25.60 7.72
C GLU A 137 3.04 -25.15 6.29
N MET A 138 2.53 -26.06 5.45
CA MET A 138 2.15 -25.75 4.07
C MET A 138 1.03 -24.70 3.96
N LYS A 139 0.01 -24.78 4.82
CA LYS A 139 -1.09 -23.79 4.81
C LYS A 139 -0.60 -22.41 5.26
N ALA A 140 0.26 -22.37 6.29
CA ALA A 140 0.84 -21.11 6.77
C ALA A 140 1.76 -20.49 5.70
N LEU A 141 2.65 -21.29 5.11
CA LEU A 141 3.54 -20.88 4.03
C LEU A 141 2.75 -20.32 2.83
N TYR A 142 1.73 -21.06 2.37
CA TYR A 142 0.88 -20.64 1.26
C TYR A 142 0.24 -19.27 1.53
N LYS A 143 -0.32 -19.09 2.73
CA LYS A 143 -0.98 -17.84 3.11
C LYS A 143 0.01 -16.66 3.12
N GLU A 144 1.20 -16.87 3.68
CA GLU A 144 2.24 -15.83 3.72
C GLU A 144 2.72 -15.43 2.32
N ILE A 145 3.00 -16.39 1.44
CA ILE A 145 3.38 -16.11 0.05
C ILE A 145 2.27 -15.37 -0.70
N GLN A 146 1.01 -15.78 -0.52
CA GLN A 146 -0.15 -15.10 -1.12
C GLN A 146 -0.27 -13.65 -0.64
N GLU A 147 -0.10 -13.41 0.65
CA GLU A 147 -0.10 -12.05 1.22
C GLU A 147 1.07 -11.21 0.69
N GLU A 148 2.27 -11.78 0.56
CA GLU A 148 3.43 -11.09 -0.03
C GLU A 148 3.17 -10.69 -1.49
N ILE A 149 2.64 -11.60 -2.32
CA ILE A 149 2.31 -11.33 -3.72
C ILE A 149 1.25 -10.21 -3.81
N LEU A 150 0.17 -10.32 -3.03
CA LEU A 150 -0.91 -9.33 -3.03
C LEU A 150 -0.41 -7.95 -2.55
N ASN A 151 0.37 -7.91 -1.48
CA ASN A 151 0.92 -6.66 -0.95
C ASN A 151 1.89 -6.00 -1.93
N ALA A 152 2.72 -6.78 -2.63
CA ALA A 152 3.60 -6.26 -3.67
C ALA A 152 2.80 -5.62 -4.82
N GLU A 153 1.69 -6.24 -5.22
CA GLU A 153 0.81 -5.71 -6.25
C GLU A 153 0.08 -4.44 -5.80
N ILE A 154 -0.47 -4.42 -4.58
CA ILE A 154 -1.09 -3.23 -3.98
C ILE A 154 -0.09 -2.07 -3.96
N ASN A 155 1.14 -2.30 -3.50
CA ASN A 155 2.17 -1.25 -3.44
C ASN A 155 2.53 -0.71 -4.82
N ARG A 156 2.67 -1.60 -5.82
CA ARG A 156 2.94 -1.20 -7.21
C ARG A 156 1.83 -0.30 -7.77
N GLU A 157 0.57 -0.71 -7.58
CA GLU A 157 -0.59 0.09 -7.99
C GLU A 157 -0.67 1.41 -7.22
N HIS A 158 -0.27 1.43 -5.95
CA HIS A 158 -0.22 2.66 -5.16
C HIS A 158 0.81 3.65 -5.67
N ASP A 159 2.02 3.19 -5.96
CA ASP A 159 3.10 4.01 -6.50
C ASP A 159 2.68 4.62 -7.84
N GLN A 160 2.08 3.81 -8.72
CA GLN A 160 1.58 4.26 -10.01
C GLN A 160 0.46 5.30 -9.86
N ALA A 161 -0.53 5.04 -9.01
CA ALA A 161 -1.63 5.97 -8.77
C ALA A 161 -1.15 7.32 -8.23
N TRP A 162 -0.14 7.33 -7.36
CA TRP A 162 0.45 8.57 -6.86
C TRP A 162 1.31 9.30 -7.89
N GLU A 163 2.03 8.56 -8.73
CA GLU A 163 2.77 9.15 -9.86
C GLU A 163 1.81 9.83 -10.84
N ASP A 164 0.70 9.19 -11.18
CA ASP A 164 -0.31 9.79 -12.05
C ASP A 164 -1.00 10.98 -11.39
N ALA A 165 -1.26 10.91 -10.09
CA ALA A 165 -1.81 12.03 -9.33
C ALA A 165 -0.85 13.23 -9.25
N ARG A 166 0.47 13.00 -9.20
CA ARG A 166 1.49 14.08 -9.28
C ARG A 166 1.45 14.79 -10.62
N LYS A 167 1.42 14.04 -11.73
CA LYS A 167 1.30 14.62 -13.08
C LYS A 167 0.02 15.45 -13.24
N VAL A 168 -1.10 14.95 -12.70
CA VAL A 168 -2.36 15.71 -12.65
C VAL A 168 -2.17 17.01 -11.89
N ARG A 169 -1.56 16.97 -10.70
CA ARG A 169 -1.29 18.18 -9.88
C ARG A 169 -0.50 19.23 -10.65
N GLU A 170 0.55 18.82 -11.35
CA GLU A 170 1.41 19.72 -12.15
C GLU A 170 0.66 20.38 -13.32
N SER A 171 -0.37 19.71 -13.85
CA SER A 171 -1.20 20.25 -14.94
C SER A 171 -2.31 21.19 -14.48
N ILE A 172 -2.61 21.25 -13.18
CA ILE A 172 -3.72 22.05 -12.64
C ILE A 172 -3.30 23.51 -12.52
N THR A 173 -4.11 24.41 -13.07
CA THR A 173 -3.98 25.86 -12.92
C THR A 173 -5.16 26.42 -12.09
N ASP A 174 -5.15 27.71 -11.79
CA ASP A 174 -6.25 28.37 -11.07
C ASP A 174 -7.59 28.34 -11.84
N SER A 175 -7.55 28.20 -13.17
CA SER A 175 -8.76 28.14 -14.02
C SER A 175 -9.27 26.71 -14.26
N THR A 176 -8.49 25.68 -13.91
CA THR A 176 -8.90 24.28 -14.11
C THR A 176 -10.13 23.94 -13.28
N PHE A 177 -11.17 23.40 -13.92
CA PHE A 177 -12.34 22.88 -13.23
C PHE A 177 -12.00 21.58 -12.49
N LEU A 178 -12.23 21.55 -11.18
CA LEU A 178 -11.86 20.45 -10.30
C LEU A 178 -13.08 19.59 -9.94
N LYS A 179 -12.98 18.29 -10.20
CA LYS A 179 -14.01 17.30 -9.85
C LYS A 179 -13.37 15.95 -9.52
N THR A 180 -13.88 15.30 -8.49
CA THR A 180 -13.52 13.92 -8.11
C THR A 180 -14.11 12.90 -9.10
N LYS A 181 -13.48 11.74 -9.24
CA LYS A 181 -13.95 10.65 -10.13
C LYS A 181 -15.22 9.95 -9.62
N ARG A 182 -15.59 10.16 -8.36
CA ARG A 182 -16.81 9.66 -7.71
C ARG A 182 -17.42 10.73 -6.80
N PRO A 183 -18.69 10.61 -6.37
CA PRO A 183 -19.32 11.59 -5.48
C PRO A 183 -18.49 11.88 -4.24
N MET A 184 -18.32 13.17 -3.92
CA MET A 184 -17.44 13.60 -2.84
C MET A 184 -17.92 13.06 -1.47
N SER A 185 -17.03 12.35 -0.78
CA SER A 185 -17.29 11.71 0.53
C SER A 185 -15.97 11.36 1.24
N ASP A 186 -16.05 10.99 2.52
CA ASP A 186 -14.88 10.50 3.29
C ASP A 186 -14.23 9.28 2.63
N ASP A 187 -15.02 8.37 2.03
CA ASP A 187 -14.49 7.21 1.31
C ASP A 187 -13.76 7.61 0.02
N ALA A 188 -14.28 8.60 -0.71
CA ALA A 188 -13.70 9.07 -1.96
C ALA A 188 -12.29 9.64 -1.79
N ILE A 189 -11.95 10.11 -0.59
CA ILE A 189 -10.62 10.59 -0.19
C ILE A 189 -10.00 9.73 0.92
N GLY A 190 -10.49 8.51 1.12
CA GLY A 190 -9.92 7.52 2.04
C GLY A 190 -8.47 7.16 1.68
N PRO A 191 -7.72 6.50 2.58
CA PRO A 191 -6.31 6.17 2.34
C PRO A 191 -6.18 5.05 1.31
N TYR A 192 -7.15 4.16 1.27
CA TYR A 192 -7.32 3.04 0.35
C TYR A 192 -8.72 2.47 0.61
N ASN A 193 -9.17 1.57 -0.25
CA ASN A 193 -10.37 0.78 -0.02
C ASN A 193 -10.08 -0.25 1.08
N TYR A 194 -10.79 -0.18 2.22
CA TYR A 194 -10.55 -1.09 3.35
C TYR A 194 -10.86 -2.58 3.07
N GLN A 195 -11.61 -2.88 2.01
CA GLN A 195 -11.94 -4.26 1.63
C GLN A 195 -10.88 -4.87 0.73
N THR A 196 -10.29 -4.07 -0.16
CA THR A 196 -9.37 -4.56 -1.20
C THR A 196 -7.92 -4.15 -0.97
N GLY A 197 -7.67 -3.12 -0.14
CA GLY A 197 -6.35 -2.54 0.08
C GLY A 197 -5.90 -1.53 -0.98
N PHE A 198 -6.58 -1.44 -2.14
CA PHE A 198 -6.18 -0.60 -3.27
C PHE A 198 -6.63 0.86 -3.14
N LEU A 199 -5.85 1.78 -3.71
CA LEU A 199 -6.18 3.22 -3.79
C LEU A 199 -7.39 3.49 -4.69
N GLU A 200 -7.51 2.81 -5.83
CA GLU A 200 -8.46 3.16 -6.89
C GLU A 200 -8.33 4.65 -7.28
N ASP A 201 -9.42 5.43 -7.28
CA ASP A 201 -9.41 6.86 -7.62
C ASP A 201 -8.91 7.77 -6.50
N ARG A 202 -8.59 7.25 -5.31
CA ARG A 202 -8.38 8.06 -4.11
C ARG A 202 -7.17 8.96 -4.20
N ALA A 203 -6.08 8.53 -4.85
CA ALA A 203 -4.91 9.38 -5.08
C ALA A 203 -5.27 10.65 -5.87
N TYR A 204 -5.96 10.47 -7.00
CA TYR A 204 -6.48 11.57 -7.82
C TYR A 204 -7.46 12.45 -7.02
N ASN A 205 -8.46 11.84 -6.37
CA ASN A 205 -9.48 12.58 -5.63
C ASN A 205 -8.86 13.42 -4.51
N ARG A 206 -7.87 12.89 -3.79
CA ARG A 206 -7.12 13.62 -2.75
C ARG A 206 -6.38 14.82 -3.34
N THR A 207 -5.67 14.64 -4.44
CA THR A 207 -4.97 15.75 -5.11
C THR A 207 -5.93 16.88 -5.47
N VAL A 208 -7.04 16.55 -6.14
CA VAL A 208 -8.05 17.52 -6.56
C VAL A 208 -8.72 18.19 -5.36
N TYR A 209 -9.03 17.42 -4.32
CA TYR A 209 -9.66 17.90 -3.10
C TYR A 209 -8.78 18.88 -2.32
N VAL A 210 -7.48 18.61 -2.17
CA VAL A 210 -6.54 19.50 -1.48
C VAL A 210 -6.47 20.86 -2.19
N ILE A 211 -6.33 20.86 -3.52
CA ILE A 211 -6.30 22.11 -4.30
C ILE A 211 -7.64 22.87 -4.16
N ALA A 212 -8.76 22.14 -4.12
CA ALA A 212 -10.07 22.76 -3.91
C ALA A 212 -10.20 23.42 -2.52
N ILE A 213 -9.65 22.82 -1.46
CA ILE A 213 -9.58 23.46 -0.13
C ILE A 213 -8.72 24.72 -0.19
N ASP A 214 -7.55 24.67 -0.83
CA ASP A 214 -6.64 25.82 -0.92
C ASP A 214 -7.31 26.99 -1.66
N ARG A 215 -8.05 26.70 -2.73
CA ARG A 215 -8.88 27.71 -3.40
C ARG A 215 -9.95 28.27 -2.46
N ALA A 216 -10.69 27.43 -1.73
CA ALA A 216 -11.73 27.88 -0.82
C ALA A 216 -11.17 28.72 0.36
N LYS A 217 -9.98 28.37 0.87
CA LYS A 217 -9.29 29.10 1.95
C LYS A 217 -9.02 30.56 1.60
N LYS A 218 -8.70 30.86 0.35
CA LYS A 218 -8.48 32.24 -0.14
C LYS A 218 -9.72 33.13 0.02
N HIS A 219 -10.91 32.54 0.21
CA HIS A 219 -12.17 33.25 0.42
C HIS A 219 -12.66 33.21 1.87
N LEU A 220 -11.83 32.72 2.81
CA LEU A 220 -12.13 32.77 4.23
C LEU A 220 -11.94 34.18 4.80
N SER A 221 -12.81 34.54 5.74
CA SER A 221 -12.67 35.69 6.61
C SER A 221 -12.94 35.29 8.05
N VAL A 222 -12.59 36.13 9.01
CA VAL A 222 -12.85 35.89 10.43
C VAL A 222 -13.90 36.88 10.94
N LYS A 223 -14.97 36.36 11.55
CA LYS A 223 -15.99 37.16 12.23
C LYS A 223 -16.32 36.49 13.56
N ASN A 224 -16.27 37.25 14.66
CA ASN A 224 -16.55 36.74 16.01
C ASN A 224 -15.74 35.49 16.36
N ASN A 225 -14.44 35.49 16.03
CA ASN A 225 -13.53 34.37 16.24
C ASN A 225 -13.97 33.06 15.54
N GLN A 226 -14.67 33.18 14.41
CA GLN A 226 -15.09 32.07 13.57
C GLN A 226 -14.73 32.33 12.12
N LEU A 227 -14.41 31.27 11.40
CA LEU A 227 -14.20 31.28 9.96
C LEU A 227 -15.53 31.46 9.22
N VAL A 228 -15.56 32.36 8.24
CA VAL A 228 -16.69 32.62 7.36
C VAL A 228 -16.21 32.47 5.92
N LEU A 229 -16.78 31.51 5.19
CA LEU A 229 -16.50 31.29 3.77
C LEU A 229 -17.32 32.26 2.92
N ASN A 230 -16.65 33.14 2.17
CA ASN A 230 -17.29 34.14 1.31
C ASN A 230 -17.47 33.59 -0.12
N LEU A 231 -18.18 32.48 -0.25
CA LEU A 231 -18.55 31.84 -1.52
C LEU A 231 -20.02 31.43 -1.46
N LYS A 232 -20.69 31.37 -2.61
CA LYS A 232 -22.08 30.91 -2.78
C LYS A 232 -22.15 29.54 -3.48
N SER A 233 -21.17 29.22 -4.31
CA SER A 233 -21.13 27.96 -5.08
C SER A 233 -19.70 27.52 -5.40
N GLY A 234 -19.54 26.26 -5.81
CA GLY A 234 -18.25 25.75 -6.28
C GLY A 234 -17.78 26.40 -7.58
N ALA A 235 -18.70 26.87 -8.42
CA ALA A 235 -18.38 27.50 -9.70
C ALA A 235 -17.52 28.77 -9.55
N GLU A 236 -17.65 29.50 -8.44
CA GLU A 236 -16.85 30.71 -8.16
C GLU A 236 -15.35 30.44 -7.99
N ILE A 237 -14.98 29.19 -7.70
CA ILE A 237 -13.59 28.75 -7.55
C ILE A 237 -13.24 27.56 -8.47
N ASN A 238 -14.00 27.41 -9.56
CA ASN A 238 -13.82 26.35 -10.55
C ASN A 238 -13.81 24.95 -9.94
N ILE A 239 -14.77 24.62 -9.06
CA ILE A 239 -14.91 23.28 -8.49
C ILE A 239 -16.34 22.73 -8.62
N ALA A 240 -16.47 21.40 -8.61
CA ALA A 240 -17.75 20.72 -8.56
C ALA A 240 -18.54 21.06 -7.29
N GLU A 241 -19.87 21.13 -7.43
CA GLU A 241 -20.75 21.60 -6.35
C GLU A 241 -20.79 20.63 -5.16
N ASP A 242 -20.76 19.31 -5.38
CA ASP A 242 -20.69 18.33 -4.29
C ASP A 242 -19.40 18.47 -3.46
N MET A 243 -18.29 18.81 -4.11
CA MET A 243 -17.03 19.12 -3.45
C MET A 243 -17.09 20.43 -2.67
N TYR A 244 -17.71 21.47 -3.21
CA TYR A 244 -17.95 22.72 -2.49
C TYR A 244 -18.80 22.50 -1.22
N GLN A 245 -19.88 21.73 -1.33
CA GLN A 245 -20.75 21.39 -0.19
C GLN A 245 -19.98 20.60 0.89
N TYR A 246 -19.11 19.68 0.47
CA TYR A 246 -18.26 18.92 1.39
C TYR A 246 -17.24 19.83 2.11
N ILE A 247 -16.55 20.73 1.40
CA ILE A 247 -15.61 21.70 1.98
C ILE A 247 -16.33 22.67 2.93
N THR A 248 -17.54 23.10 2.58
CA THR A 248 -18.35 23.98 3.44
C THR A 248 -18.64 23.32 4.79
N ARG A 249 -18.98 22.02 4.80
CA ARG A 249 -19.16 21.25 6.03
C ARG A 249 -17.87 21.13 6.84
N LEU A 250 -16.72 20.94 6.17
CA LEU A 250 -15.41 20.93 6.84
C LEU A 250 -15.17 22.22 7.64
N PHE A 251 -15.44 23.39 7.05
CA PHE A 251 -15.25 24.66 7.77
C PHE A 251 -16.25 24.88 8.91
N VAL A 252 -17.43 24.27 8.86
CA VAL A 252 -18.36 24.20 10.00
C VAL A 252 -17.75 23.38 11.14
N ASP A 253 -17.13 22.24 10.83
CA ASP A 253 -16.44 21.41 11.82
C ASP A 253 -15.21 22.11 12.41
N TRP A 254 -14.43 22.82 11.60
CA TRP A 254 -13.30 23.63 12.07
C TRP A 254 -13.76 24.67 13.09
N ASN A 255 -14.83 25.38 12.78
CA ASN A 255 -15.45 26.34 13.68
C ASN A 255 -15.93 25.72 14.99
N LYS A 256 -16.44 24.49 14.94
CA LYS A 256 -16.80 23.74 16.16
C LYS A 256 -15.56 23.44 17.00
N TRP A 257 -14.46 23.00 16.39
CA TRP A 257 -13.23 22.70 17.11
C TRP A 257 -12.57 23.94 17.71
N VAL A 258 -12.66 25.08 17.03
CA VAL A 258 -12.22 26.39 17.55
C VAL A 258 -13.05 26.78 18.78
N LYS A 259 -14.38 26.62 18.73
CA LYS A 259 -15.27 26.87 19.89
C LYS A 259 -14.97 25.96 21.08
N GLU A 260 -14.61 24.71 20.80
CA GLU A 260 -14.21 23.73 21.82
C GLU A 260 -12.80 24.00 22.39
N GLY A 261 -12.08 25.01 21.89
CA GLY A 261 -10.71 25.36 22.32
C GLY A 261 -9.64 24.35 21.88
N LYS A 262 -10.01 23.35 21.07
CA LYS A 262 -9.10 22.30 20.57
C LYS A 262 -8.14 22.84 19.51
N PHE A 263 -8.59 23.85 18.77
CA PHE A 263 -7.84 24.52 17.72
C PHE A 263 -7.97 26.03 17.87
N LYS A 264 -7.05 26.77 17.24
CA LYS A 264 -7.14 28.22 17.09
C LYS A 264 -7.02 28.59 15.61
N ILE A 265 -7.63 29.72 15.24
CA ILE A 265 -7.51 30.27 13.89
C ILE A 265 -6.14 30.91 13.75
N ILE A 266 -5.48 30.65 12.62
CA ILE A 266 -4.23 31.29 12.23
C ILE A 266 -4.40 31.97 10.87
N LYS A 267 -3.50 32.90 10.58
CA LYS A 267 -3.34 33.50 9.26
C LYS A 267 -2.04 32.98 8.66
N THR A 268 -2.10 32.42 7.46
CA THR A 268 -0.95 31.88 6.75
C THR A 268 -0.05 33.00 6.24
N GLU A 269 1.18 32.66 5.87
CA GLU A 269 2.12 33.62 5.25
C GLU A 269 1.57 34.22 3.95
N GLU A 270 0.80 33.42 3.21
CA GLU A 270 0.10 33.82 1.97
C GLU A 270 -1.16 34.67 2.24
N GLY A 271 -1.52 34.90 3.51
CA GLY A 271 -2.52 35.88 3.91
C GLY A 271 -3.94 35.37 4.08
N TYR A 272 -4.22 34.08 3.86
CA TYR A 272 -5.53 33.46 4.14
C TYR A 272 -5.58 32.78 5.51
N TYR A 273 -6.74 32.27 5.89
CA TYR A 273 -6.96 31.69 7.22
C TYR A 273 -6.90 30.15 7.22
N ASP A 274 -6.44 29.61 8.35
CA ASP A 274 -6.37 28.18 8.63
C ASP A 274 -6.63 27.91 10.13
N ILE A 275 -6.60 26.65 10.56
CA ILE A 275 -6.62 26.26 11.97
C ILE A 275 -5.40 25.43 12.37
N GLU A 276 -4.93 25.60 13.60
CA GLU A 276 -3.89 24.74 14.19
C GLU A 276 -4.27 24.22 15.58
N PRO A 277 -3.79 23.03 15.99
CA PRO A 277 -4.09 22.48 17.31
C PRO A 277 -3.61 23.40 18.44
N THR A 278 -4.43 23.54 19.48
CA THR A 278 -4.02 24.24 20.71
C THR A 278 -3.15 23.29 21.55
N PRO A 279 -1.90 23.65 21.92
CA PRO A 279 -1.05 22.81 22.75
C PRO A 279 -1.74 22.48 24.07
N GLN A 280 -1.97 21.20 24.35
CA GLN A 280 -2.44 20.78 25.67
C GLN A 280 -1.26 20.84 26.63
N LYS A 281 -1.37 21.65 27.70
CA LYS A 281 -0.44 21.54 28.84
C LYS A 281 -0.55 20.11 29.37
N LYS A 282 0.52 19.31 29.26
CA LYS A 282 0.62 18.05 29.99
C LYS A 282 0.44 18.39 31.47
N LYS A 283 -0.63 17.87 32.09
CA LYS A 283 -0.71 17.84 33.54
C LYS A 283 0.36 16.86 33.99
N ASN A 284 1.42 17.38 34.60
CA ASN A 284 2.39 16.58 35.35
C ASN A 284 1.70 15.89 36.53
#